data_AF-A0A2N6LVA2-F1
#
_entry.id   AF-A0A2N6LVA2-F1
#
_cell.length_a   1.000
_cell.length_b   1.000
_cell.length_c   1.000
_cell.angle_alpha   90.00
_cell.angle_beta   90.00
_cell.angle_gamma   90.00
#
_symmetry.space_group_name_H-M   'P 1'
#
loop_
_entity.id
_entity.type
_entity.pdbx_description
1 polymer ?
#
loop_
_entity_poly.entity_id
_entity_poly.type
_entity_poly.pdbx_seq_one_letter_code
_entity_poly.pdbx_strand_id
1 'polypeptide(L)'
;IFQKNLYPIILWITVLSDAQAQLTRWLSCFLDLKDIKGQKLVQNLVNTGYYHLLFFALEEPTVCVNVITLTLSAFQRQQLLDWLDYSQKVNAISSLNESKTILKTEYEKIKPDILQKLVNKQKQTRFNIKYWLLNLYGHILSLFARSSLIEEGRTTKVGKTKRKLVRDSSLH
;
A
#
# COMPACT_ATOMS: atom_id res chain seq x y z
N ILE A 1 1.63 0.35 -0.42
CA ILE A 1 0.36 0.89 0.11
C ILE A 1 0.28 2.34 -0.34
N PHE A 2 -0.86 2.76 -0.88
CA PHE A 2 -1.10 4.12 -1.37
C PHE A 2 -2.55 4.51 -1.04
N GLN A 3 -2.79 5.77 -0.67
CA GLN A 3 -4.12 6.30 -0.38
C GLN A 3 -4.33 7.63 -1.11
N LYS A 4 -5.42 7.71 -1.88
CA LYS A 4 -5.71 8.85 -2.78
C LYS A 4 -5.98 10.17 -2.05
N ASN A 5 -6.51 10.11 -0.83
CA ASN A 5 -6.90 11.30 -0.05
C ASN A 5 -5.75 11.90 0.77
N LEU A 6 -4.55 11.36 0.63
CA LEU A 6 -3.36 11.80 1.35
C LEU A 6 -2.36 12.51 0.42
N TYR A 7 -1.31 13.08 1.00
CA TYR A 7 -0.11 13.44 0.26
C TYR A 7 0.35 12.25 -0.59
N PRO A 8 0.68 12.41 -1.89
CA PRO A 8 1.07 11.30 -2.75
C PRO A 8 2.39 10.65 -2.35
N ILE A 9 2.31 9.65 -1.48
CA ILE A 9 3.43 8.86 -0.98
C ILE A 9 3.06 7.38 -0.95
N ILE A 10 4.00 6.52 -1.33
CA ILE A 10 3.85 5.06 -1.25
C ILE A 10 4.59 4.57 -0.02
N LEU A 11 3.93 3.79 0.82
CA LEU A 11 4.61 2.93 1.79
C LEU A 11 4.94 1.59 1.11
N TRP A 12 6.21 1.40 0.76
CA TRP A 12 6.75 0.18 0.16
C TRP A 12 7.27 -0.74 1.26
N ILE A 13 6.86 -2.02 1.24
CA ILE A 13 7.15 -2.98 2.31
C ILE A 13 7.69 -4.26 1.69
N THR A 14 8.81 -4.74 2.20
CA THR A 14 9.37 -6.05 1.90
C THR A 14 9.43 -6.86 3.19
N VAL A 15 8.88 -8.08 3.19
CA VAL A 15 8.88 -8.97 4.35
C VAL A 15 9.90 -10.07 4.13
N LEU A 16 10.84 -10.19 5.05
CA LEU A 16 11.82 -11.26 5.08
C LEU A 16 11.51 -12.14 6.27
N SER A 17 11.47 -13.45 6.07
CA SER A 17 11.14 -14.40 7.13
C SER A 17 12.00 -15.63 6.95
N ASP A 18 12.46 -16.19 8.06
CA ASP A 18 13.13 -17.49 8.06
C ASP A 18 12.13 -18.61 7.76
N ALA A 19 12.65 -19.81 7.52
CA ALA A 19 11.83 -20.96 7.12
C ALA A 19 10.74 -21.32 8.15
N GLN A 20 10.93 -20.95 9.43
CA GLN A 20 10.00 -21.24 10.52
C GLN A 20 9.21 -20.00 10.97
N ALA A 21 9.36 -18.86 10.30
CA ALA A 21 8.78 -17.57 10.64
C ALA A 21 9.03 -17.07 12.08
N GLN A 22 10.04 -17.63 12.75
CA GLN A 22 10.48 -17.20 14.08
C GLN A 22 11.15 -15.82 14.01
N LEU A 23 11.89 -15.58 12.93
CA LEU A 23 12.54 -14.30 12.66
C LEU A 23 11.93 -13.67 11.41
N THR A 24 11.04 -12.70 11.64
CA THR A 24 10.46 -11.89 10.57
C THR A 24 11.00 -10.46 10.64
N ARG A 25 11.62 -10.00 9.54
CA ARG A 25 12.08 -8.63 9.35
C ARG A 25 11.15 -7.92 8.37
N TRP A 26 10.74 -6.72 8.74
CA TRP A 26 9.88 -5.85 7.93
C TRP A 26 10.70 -4.67 7.46
N LEU A 27 11.00 -4.64 6.17
CA LEU A 27 11.72 -3.53 5.55
C LEU A 27 10.69 -2.60 4.95
N SER A 28 10.50 -1.44 5.56
CA SER A 28 9.55 -0.43 5.09
C SER A 28 10.29 0.82 4.63
N CYS A 29 9.92 1.35 3.47
CA CYS A 29 10.41 2.65 3.01
C CYS A 29 9.25 3.47 2.42
N PHE A 30 9.42 4.79 2.47
CA PHE A 30 8.45 5.73 1.93
C PHE A 30 8.98 6.29 0.62
N LEU A 31 8.19 6.16 -0.45
CA LEU A 31 8.50 6.69 -1.77
C LEU A 31 7.62 7.91 -2.02
N ASP A 32 8.23 9.09 -1.96
CA ASP A 32 7.56 10.35 -2.23
C ASP A 32 7.34 10.52 -3.74
N LEU A 33 6.07 10.62 -4.17
CA LEU A 33 5.74 10.72 -5.59
C LEU A 33 5.68 12.16 -6.10
N LYS A 34 5.91 13.16 -5.24
CA LYS A 34 6.09 14.56 -5.60
C LYS A 34 7.57 14.91 -5.74
N ASP A 35 8.46 14.18 -5.07
CA ASP A 35 9.90 14.30 -5.24
C ASP A 35 10.39 13.64 -6.54
N ILE A 36 11.30 14.31 -7.25
CA ILE A 36 11.85 13.84 -8.53
C ILE A 36 12.59 12.51 -8.35
N LYS A 37 13.30 12.32 -7.22
CA LYS A 37 14.03 11.06 -6.99
C LYS A 37 13.06 9.91 -6.77
N GLY A 38 12.00 10.13 -6.00
CA GLY A 38 10.97 9.12 -5.77
C GLY A 38 10.21 8.76 -7.05
N GLN A 39 9.86 9.75 -7.89
CA GLN A 39 9.26 9.50 -9.20
C GLN A 39 10.15 8.64 -10.10
N LYS A 40 11.44 9.00 -10.22
CA LYS A 40 12.41 8.22 -10.99
C LYS A 40 12.58 6.80 -10.47
N LEU A 41 12.63 6.63 -9.14
CA LEU A 41 12.73 5.31 -8.53
C LEU A 41 11.52 4.43 -8.87
N VAL A 42 10.30 4.97 -8.74
CA VAL A 42 9.07 4.25 -9.06
C VAL A 42 9.01 3.92 -10.55
N GLN A 43 9.35 4.87 -11.43
CA GLN A 43 9.43 4.62 -12.87
C GLN A 43 10.43 3.51 -13.21
N ASN A 44 11.59 3.49 -12.56
CA ASN A 44 12.58 2.43 -12.73
C ASN A 44 12.05 1.08 -12.25
N LEU A 45 11.40 1.03 -11.08
CA LEU A 45 10.78 -0.21 -10.58
C LEU A 45 9.71 -0.74 -11.54
N VAL A 46 8.90 0.14 -12.12
CA VAL A 46 7.93 -0.21 -13.14
C VAL A 46 8.63 -0.71 -14.40
N ASN A 47 9.64 -0.02 -14.91
CA ASN A 47 10.26 -0.38 -16.19
C ASN A 47 11.04 -1.69 -16.08
N THR A 48 11.85 -1.83 -15.03
CA THR A 48 12.67 -3.02 -14.77
C THR A 48 11.81 -4.20 -14.33
N GLY A 49 10.75 -3.97 -13.55
CA GLY A 49 9.85 -5.02 -13.08
C GLY A 49 10.45 -5.94 -12.02
N TYR A 50 11.61 -5.62 -11.46
CA TYR A 50 12.20 -6.32 -10.32
C TYR A 50 13.18 -5.41 -9.57
N TYR A 51 13.57 -5.82 -8.36
CA TYR A 51 14.65 -5.22 -7.60
C TYR A 51 15.42 -6.30 -6.83
N HIS A 52 16.64 -5.96 -6.40
CA HIS A 52 17.49 -6.86 -5.63
C HIS A 52 17.54 -6.46 -4.16
N LEU A 53 17.56 -7.47 -3.29
CA LEU A 53 18.04 -7.35 -1.93
C LEU A 53 19.44 -7.94 -1.86
N LEU A 54 20.36 -7.11 -1.39
CA LEU A 54 21.76 -7.47 -1.21
C LEU A 54 21.99 -7.77 0.28
N PHE A 55 22.63 -8.90 0.55
CA PHE A 55 23.00 -9.31 1.90
C PHE A 55 24.51 -9.29 2.01
N PHE A 56 24.99 -8.67 3.08
CA PHE A 56 26.40 -8.55 3.42
C PHE A 56 26.64 -9.24 4.76
N ALA A 57 27.78 -9.90 4.91
CA ALA A 57 28.19 -10.46 6.20
C ALA A 57 28.55 -9.33 7.17
N LEU A 58 28.39 -9.57 8.47
CA LEU A 58 28.76 -8.58 9.48
C LEU A 58 30.28 -8.52 9.66
N GLU A 59 30.93 -9.67 9.51
CA GLU A 59 32.35 -9.88 9.67
C GLU A 59 33.15 -9.29 8.50
N GLU A 60 32.62 -9.38 7.27
CA GLU A 60 33.23 -8.85 6.06
C GLU A 60 32.18 -8.15 5.16
N PRO A 61 31.81 -6.89 5.46
CA PRO A 61 30.71 -6.19 4.79
C PRO A 61 31.09 -5.63 3.40
N THR A 62 32.34 -5.77 2.99
CA THR A 62 32.83 -5.28 1.69
C THR A 62 32.40 -6.17 0.52
N VAL A 63 32.01 -7.42 0.79
CA VAL A 63 31.60 -8.40 -0.23
C VAL A 63 30.14 -8.78 -0.02
N CYS A 64 29.36 -8.70 -1.10
CA CYS A 64 27.98 -9.17 -1.10
C CYS A 64 27.95 -10.70 -1.08
N VAL A 65 27.40 -11.29 -0.02
CA VAL A 65 27.38 -12.75 0.16
C VAL A 65 26.16 -13.41 -0.46
N ASN A 66 25.05 -12.68 -0.61
CA ASN A 66 23.83 -13.23 -1.21
C ASN A 66 22.98 -12.14 -1.86
N VAL A 67 22.31 -12.49 -2.95
CA VAL A 67 21.39 -11.60 -3.68
C VAL A 67 20.05 -12.29 -3.85
N ILE A 68 18.97 -11.63 -3.43
CA ILE A 68 17.60 -12.08 -3.68
C ILE A 68 16.95 -11.14 -4.69
N THR A 69 16.42 -11.69 -5.78
CA THR A 69 15.63 -10.92 -6.76
C THR A 69 14.16 -11.01 -6.41
N LEU A 70 13.53 -9.84 -6.28
CA LEU A 70 12.10 -9.69 -6.03
C LEU A 70 11.44 -9.11 -7.28
N THR A 71 10.58 -9.91 -7.90
CA THR A 71 9.91 -9.56 -9.15
C THR A 71 8.55 -8.92 -8.88
N LEU A 72 8.17 -7.99 -9.75
CA LEU A 72 6.89 -7.31 -9.77
C LEU A 72 6.06 -7.88 -10.92
N SER A 73 4.90 -8.42 -10.60
CA SER A 73 3.86 -8.80 -11.57
C SER A 73 3.40 -7.62 -12.41
N ALA A 74 2.81 -7.90 -13.58
CA ALA A 74 2.22 -6.88 -14.43
C ALA A 74 1.20 -6.00 -13.67
N PHE A 75 0.41 -6.61 -12.79
CA PHE A 75 -0.56 -5.89 -11.96
C PHE A 75 0.09 -4.92 -10.97
N GLN A 76 1.22 -5.27 -10.36
CA GLN A 76 1.98 -4.35 -9.50
C GLN A 76 2.51 -3.15 -10.27
N ARG A 77 3.08 -3.43 -11.44
CA ARG A 77 3.67 -2.41 -12.30
C ARG A 77 2.60 -1.44 -12.76
N GLN A 78 1.42 -1.94 -13.15
CA GLN A 78 0.30 -1.09 -13.51
C GLN A 78 -0.18 -0.23 -12.33
N GLN A 79 -0.34 -0.80 -11.13
CA GLN A 79 -0.74 0.00 -9.97
C GLN A 79 0.27 1.11 -9.63
N LEU A 80 1.57 0.84 -9.75
CA LEU A 80 2.60 1.85 -9.55
C LEU A 80 2.50 2.98 -10.59
N LEU A 81 2.23 2.65 -11.85
CA LEU A 81 1.96 3.65 -12.90
C LEU A 81 0.73 4.48 -12.56
N ASP A 82 -0.39 3.82 -12.20
CA ASP A 82 -1.63 4.51 -11.87
C ASP A 82 -1.44 5.49 -10.68
N TRP A 83 -0.65 5.11 -9.68
CA TRP A 83 -0.33 5.96 -8.53
C TRP A 83 0.59 7.13 -8.90
N LEU A 84 1.54 6.90 -9.81
CA LEU A 84 2.44 7.95 -10.33
C LEU A 84 1.67 8.97 -11.18
N ASP A 85 0.78 8.51 -12.06
CA ASP A 85 -0.08 9.37 -12.88
C ASP A 85 -1.05 10.18 -12.01
N TYR A 86 -1.60 9.54 -10.97
CA TYR A 86 -2.45 10.21 -9.99
C TYR A 86 -1.68 11.28 -9.22
N SER A 87 -0.45 11.01 -8.79
CA SER A 87 0.35 11.96 -7.99
C SER A 87 0.62 13.26 -8.74
N GLN A 88 0.74 13.21 -10.07
CA GLN A 88 0.97 14.39 -10.90
C GLN A 88 -0.26 15.29 -11.00
N LYS A 89 -1.47 14.71 -10.95
CA LYS A 89 -2.74 15.42 -11.18
C LYS A 89 -3.35 16.03 -9.92
N VAL A 90 -2.96 15.55 -8.74
CA VAL A 90 -3.61 15.92 -7.48
C VAL A 90 -2.80 16.92 -6.67
N ASN A 91 -3.48 17.93 -6.14
CA ASN A 91 -2.93 18.83 -5.13
C ASN A 91 -3.01 18.15 -3.76
N ALA A 92 -1.92 18.20 -2.99
CA ALA A 92 -1.87 17.52 -1.70
C ALA A 92 -2.87 18.14 -0.71
N ILE A 93 -3.75 17.30 -0.16
CA ILE A 93 -4.79 17.69 0.81
C ILE A 93 -4.25 17.61 2.24
N SER A 94 -3.26 16.75 2.49
CA SER A 94 -2.61 16.55 3.79
C SER A 94 -1.10 16.79 3.70
N SER A 95 -0.45 16.94 4.85
CA SER A 95 1.00 17.04 4.91
C SER A 95 1.69 15.68 4.68
N LEU A 96 2.96 15.73 4.28
CA LEU A 96 3.81 14.54 4.11
C LEU A 96 3.91 13.71 5.41
N ASN A 97 4.09 14.38 6.55
CA ASN A 97 4.30 13.71 7.85
C ASN A 97 3.02 13.06 8.39
N GLU A 98 1.88 13.72 8.24
CA GLU A 98 0.58 13.13 8.57
C GLU A 98 0.35 11.89 7.71
N SER A 99 0.62 11.99 6.41
CA SER A 99 0.44 10.87 5.48
C SER A 99 1.32 9.67 5.82
N LYS A 100 2.59 9.89 6.17
CA LYS A 100 3.49 8.83 6.67
C LYS A 100 2.94 8.17 7.92
N THR A 101 2.43 8.96 8.87
CA THR A 101 1.87 8.48 10.14
C THR A 101 0.62 7.63 9.92
N ILE A 102 -0.30 8.10 9.08
CA ILE A 102 -1.52 7.38 8.71
C ILE A 102 -1.18 6.06 8.03
N LEU A 103 -0.35 6.08 6.99
CA LEU A 103 0.04 4.85 6.27
C LEU A 103 0.75 3.84 7.17
N LYS A 104 1.62 4.30 8.08
CA LYS A 104 2.25 3.42 9.06
C LYS A 104 1.22 2.79 9.99
N THR A 105 0.29 3.58 10.50
CA THR A 105 -0.78 3.11 11.40
C THR A 105 -1.66 2.06 10.72
N GLU A 106 -2.09 2.31 9.48
CA GLU A 106 -2.87 1.35 8.70
C GLU A 106 -2.08 0.07 8.46
N TYR A 107 -0.79 0.19 8.17
CA TYR A 107 0.08 -0.96 7.99
C TYR A 107 0.28 -1.79 9.27
N GLU A 108 0.45 -1.17 10.43
CA GLU A 108 0.57 -1.90 11.70
C GLU A 108 -0.68 -2.75 11.98
N LYS A 109 -1.88 -2.27 11.60
CA LYS A 109 -3.14 -3.02 11.77
C LYS A 109 -3.20 -4.31 10.96
N ILE A 110 -2.59 -4.34 9.78
CA ILE A 110 -2.59 -5.51 8.88
C ILE A 110 -1.40 -6.44 9.06
N LYS A 111 -0.35 -6.05 9.80
CA LYS A 111 0.80 -6.93 10.06
C LYS A 111 0.41 -8.29 10.65
N PRO A 112 -0.47 -8.39 11.66
CA PRO A 112 -0.84 -9.68 12.24
C PRO A 112 -1.44 -10.64 11.21
N ASP A 113 -2.30 -10.14 10.31
CA ASP A 113 -2.93 -10.95 9.26
C ASP A 113 -1.90 -11.48 8.27
N ILE A 114 -0.89 -10.67 7.94
CA ILE A 114 0.21 -11.09 7.07
C ILE A 114 1.02 -12.19 7.78
N LEU A 115 1.37 -12.03 9.06
CA LEU A 115 2.08 -13.06 9.83
C LEU A 115 1.31 -14.37 9.90
N GLN A 116 0.01 -14.32 10.21
CA GLN A 116 -0.82 -15.52 10.25
C GLN A 116 -0.83 -16.24 8.89
N LYS A 117 -0.90 -15.49 7.79
CA LYS A 117 -0.83 -16.06 6.44
C LYS A 117 0.53 -16.70 6.14
N LEU A 118 1.63 -16.10 6.60
CA LEU A 118 2.97 -16.67 6.47
C LEU A 118 3.07 -18.01 7.22
N VAL A 119 2.65 -18.06 8.48
CA VAL A 119 2.67 -19.27 9.32
C VAL A 119 1.77 -20.37 8.76
N ASN A 120 0.55 -20.03 8.36
CA ASN A 120 -0.42 -21.02 7.86
C ASN A 120 0.03 -21.69 6.57
N LYS A 121 0.79 -21.00 5.72
CA LYS A 121 1.29 -21.54 4.46
C LYS A 121 2.61 -22.30 4.60
N GLN A 122 3.43 -21.99 5.59
CA GLN A 122 4.61 -22.79 5.93
C GLN A 122 4.25 -24.20 6.41
N LYS A 123 3.16 -24.38 7.17
CA LYS A 123 2.64 -25.71 7.53
C LYS A 123 2.29 -26.59 6.31
N GLN A 124 2.06 -25.99 5.15
CA GLN A 124 1.74 -26.67 3.90
C GLN A 124 2.97 -26.94 3.01
N THR A 125 4.12 -26.30 3.26
CA THR A 125 5.25 -26.24 2.31
C THR A 125 6.55 -26.77 2.91
N ARG A 126 6.69 -28.11 2.92
CA ARG A 126 8.01 -28.77 2.98
C ARG A 126 8.74 -28.77 1.62
N PHE A 127 8.13 -28.21 0.56
CA PHE A 127 8.71 -28.13 -0.78
C PHE A 127 8.68 -26.70 -1.35
N ASN A 128 9.89 -26.17 -1.58
CA ASN A 128 10.25 -25.18 -2.59
C ASN A 128 9.73 -23.73 -2.45
N ILE A 129 10.44 -22.94 -1.63
CA ILE A 129 10.14 -21.56 -1.21
C ILE A 129 10.29 -20.52 -2.34
N LYS A 130 10.86 -20.88 -3.50
CA LYS A 130 11.18 -19.94 -4.58
C LYS A 130 9.98 -19.39 -5.37
N TYR A 131 8.79 -19.99 -5.27
CA TYR A 131 7.66 -19.65 -6.15
C TYR A 131 6.54 -18.82 -5.51
N TRP A 132 6.55 -18.59 -4.19
CA TRP A 132 5.33 -18.16 -3.49
C TRP A 132 5.22 -16.65 -3.14
N LEU A 133 6.31 -15.88 -3.14
CA LEU A 133 6.26 -14.43 -2.85
C LEU A 133 5.38 -13.63 -3.84
N LEU A 134 5.12 -14.18 -5.03
CA LEU A 134 4.27 -13.58 -6.06
C LEU A 134 2.76 -13.70 -5.80
N ASN A 135 2.30 -14.56 -4.87
CA ASN A 135 0.86 -14.86 -4.72
C ASN A 135 0.19 -14.17 -3.50
N LEU A 136 0.85 -13.15 -2.92
CA LEU A 136 0.25 -12.27 -1.89
C LEU A 136 -0.73 -11.23 -2.48
N TYR A 137 -0.99 -11.28 -3.79
CA TYR A 137 -1.49 -10.16 -4.58
C TYR A 137 -3.00 -9.90 -4.58
N GLY A 138 -3.86 -10.92 -4.44
CA GLY A 138 -5.31 -10.71 -4.56
C GLY A 138 -5.99 -10.21 -3.28
N HIS A 139 -5.54 -10.63 -2.11
CA HIS A 139 -6.36 -10.57 -0.89
C HIS A 139 -5.94 -9.49 0.12
N ILE A 140 -4.72 -8.95 0.03
CA ILE A 140 -4.34 -7.74 0.79
C ILE A 140 -4.96 -6.51 0.13
N LEU A 141 -5.09 -6.50 -1.19
CA LEU A 141 -5.72 -5.40 -1.91
C LEU A 141 -7.22 -5.28 -1.60
N SER A 142 -7.93 -6.40 -1.39
CA SER A 142 -9.35 -6.35 -1.00
C SER A 142 -9.56 -5.76 0.40
N LEU A 143 -8.56 -5.84 1.30
CA LEU A 143 -8.61 -5.16 2.59
C LEU A 143 -8.48 -3.63 2.43
N PHE A 144 -7.65 -3.16 1.50
CA PHE A 144 -7.52 -1.74 1.19
C PHE A 144 -8.69 -1.18 0.37
N ALA A 145 -9.28 -1.96 -0.55
CA ALA A 145 -10.47 -1.55 -1.28
C ALA A 145 -11.71 -1.43 -0.38
N ARG A 146 -11.77 -2.20 0.72
CA ARG A 146 -12.90 -2.17 1.66
C ARG A 146 -12.87 -0.97 2.60
N SER A 147 -11.70 -0.42 2.92
CA SER A 147 -11.59 0.78 3.77
C SER A 147 -11.95 2.06 3.01
N SER A 148 -11.72 2.14 1.69
CA SER A 148 -12.14 3.29 0.88
C SER A 148 -13.66 3.39 0.66
N LEU A 149 -14.41 2.29 0.75
CA LEU A 149 -15.87 2.30 0.60
C LEU A 149 -16.62 2.69 1.88
N ILE A 150 -15.96 2.70 3.05
CA ILE A 150 -16.59 3.06 4.32
C ILE A 150 -16.61 4.59 4.53
N GLU A 151 -15.77 5.35 3.81
CA GLU A 151 -15.71 6.82 3.89
C GLU A 151 -16.77 7.53 3.01
N GLU A 152 -17.27 6.91 1.93
CA GLU A 152 -18.33 7.51 1.09
C GLU A 152 -19.75 7.43 1.69
N GLY A 153 -19.94 6.67 2.78
CA GLY A 153 -21.25 6.46 3.38
C GLY A 153 -21.69 7.46 4.47
N ARG A 154 -20.88 8.48 4.80
CA ARG A 154 -21.11 9.30 6.02
C ARG A 154 -21.34 10.81 5.81
N THR A 155 -21.67 11.26 4.60
CA THR A 155 -21.96 12.69 4.34
C THR A 155 -23.23 12.95 3.52
N THR A 156 -24.41 12.48 3.98
CA THR A 156 -25.69 13.13 3.63
C THR A 156 -26.65 13.14 4.82
N LYS A 157 -26.49 14.12 5.71
CA LYS A 157 -27.61 14.71 6.45
C LYS A 157 -27.45 16.23 6.42
N VAL A 158 -28.06 16.86 5.41
CA VAL A 158 -28.32 18.30 5.40
C VAL A 158 -29.83 18.49 5.29
N GLY A 159 -30.33 19.40 6.14
CA GLY A 159 -31.68 19.40 6.70
C GLY A 159 -32.83 19.68 5.73
N LYS A 160 -33.98 19.07 6.05
CA LYS A 160 -35.28 19.50 5.56
C LYS A 160 -35.80 20.64 6.45
N THR A 161 -35.62 21.86 5.98
CA THR A 161 -36.33 23.05 6.45
C THR A 161 -37.83 22.88 6.18
N LYS A 162 -38.64 22.76 7.24
CA LYS A 162 -40.10 22.87 7.14
C LYS A 162 -40.46 24.30 6.76
N ARG A 163 -40.93 24.53 5.53
CA ARG A 163 -41.73 25.72 5.19
C ARG A 163 -43.21 25.36 5.25
N LYS A 164 -43.89 26.15 6.07
CA LYS A 164 -45.33 26.15 6.39
C LYS A 164 -46.06 26.70 5.15
N LEU A 165 -46.93 25.91 4.54
CA LEU A 165 -47.82 26.37 3.46
C LEU A 165 -49.06 26.98 4.13
N VAL A 166 -49.15 28.30 4.06
CA VAL A 166 -50.34 29.08 4.43
C VAL A 166 -51.37 28.86 3.32
N ARG A 167 -52.59 28.52 3.73
CA ARG A 167 -53.79 28.45 2.91
C ARG A 167 -54.43 29.83 2.92
N ASP A 168 -54.63 30.40 1.74
CA ASP A 168 -55.63 31.43 1.40
C ASP A 168 -55.49 31.71 -0.11
N SER A 169 -56.46 32.06 -0.93
CA SER A 169 -57.92 31.93 -1.01
C SER A 169 -58.27 32.61 -2.36
N SER A 170 -59.08 31.94 -3.20
CA SER A 170 -60.06 32.54 -4.13
C SER A 170 -59.66 33.25 -5.45
N LEU A 171 -60.56 33.03 -6.43
CA LEU A 171 -60.93 33.82 -7.64
C LEU A 171 -60.19 33.54 -8.96
N HIS A 172 -60.78 32.70 -9.83
CA HIS A 172 -61.68 33.15 -10.90
C HIS A 172 -62.45 31.98 -11.54
#